data_AF-A0B6N0-F1
#
_entry.id   AF-A0B6N0-F1
#
_cell.length_a   1.000
_cell.length_b   1.000
_cell.length_c   1.000
_cell.angle_alpha   90.00
_cell.angle_beta   90.00
_cell.angle_gamma   90.00
#
_symmetry.space_group_name_H-M   'P 1'
#
loop_
_entity.id
_entity.type
_entity.pdbx_description
1 polymer ?
#
loop_
_entity_poly.entity_id
_entity_poly.type
_entity_poly.pdbx_seq_one_letter_code
_entity_poly.pdbx_strand_id
1 'polypeptide(L)'
;MSHMKAELLSDRSSNMTAVRGMYVKILLAWGLAILCITLIAHSQSDVIDLRRTSSLGNGTTLEVLKPDPLGIDVLMRPPDIEHTWEYLETLQRWGYTRGYVPGVQTLRMDGSWHLVLSEGYTADLTLFHNRDAVFGRGTLAPAQRSAYATGQVVGSVVYLDLLTEDLALYRCMLTIRGDNLQGSYYGYSPQGLIWSGQARMERSS
;
A
#
# COMPACT_ATOMS: atom_id res chain seq x y z
N MET A 1 29.83 68.05 13.97
CA MET A 1 28.76 67.42 13.17
C MET A 1 29.23 66.51 12.01
N SER A 2 30.54 66.40 11.74
CA SER A 2 31.06 65.51 10.67
C SER A 2 31.39 64.08 11.16
N HIS A 3 31.84 63.92 12.41
CA HIS A 3 32.23 62.61 12.94
C HIS A 3 31.06 61.63 13.18
N MET A 4 29.90 62.13 13.60
CA MET A 4 28.74 61.31 13.99
C MET A 4 28.00 60.68 12.79
N LYS A 5 28.26 61.15 11.56
CA LYS A 5 27.66 60.63 10.33
C LYS A 5 28.43 59.44 9.74
N ALA A 6 29.70 59.25 10.13
CA ALA A 6 30.54 58.15 9.65
C ALA A 6 30.26 56.82 10.38
N GLU A 7 29.95 56.86 11.67
CA GLU A 7 29.63 55.64 12.46
C GLU A 7 28.32 54.98 12.02
N LEU A 8 27.27 55.76 11.72
CA LEU A 8 25.98 55.22 11.27
C LEU A 8 26.04 54.56 9.88
N LEU A 9 26.99 54.95 9.03
CA LEU A 9 27.19 54.32 7.73
C LEU A 9 28.00 53.02 7.83
N SER A 10 28.96 52.96 8.77
CA SER A 10 29.74 51.75 9.05
C SER A 10 28.85 50.61 9.60
N ASP A 11 27.92 50.94 10.50
CA ASP A 11 27.03 49.95 11.13
C ASP A 11 25.93 49.45 10.16
N ARG A 12 25.47 50.30 9.25
CA ARG A 12 24.52 49.90 8.19
C ARG A 12 25.17 49.01 7.12
N SER A 13 26.45 49.22 6.83
CA SER A 13 27.24 48.37 5.93
C SER A 13 27.48 46.97 6.52
N SER A 14 27.85 46.90 7.80
CA SER A 14 28.06 45.65 8.56
C SER A 14 26.81 44.75 8.56
N ASN A 15 25.65 45.34 8.86
CA ASN A 15 24.40 44.59 8.90
C ASN A 15 23.93 44.12 7.51
N MET A 16 24.18 44.88 6.44
CA MET A 16 23.87 44.43 5.07
C MET A 16 24.75 43.25 4.62
N THR A 17 26.01 43.17 5.07
CA THR A 17 26.87 42.02 4.78
C THR A 17 26.47 40.76 5.57
N ALA A 18 26.06 40.90 6.83
CA ALA A 18 25.61 39.78 7.65
C ALA A 18 24.30 39.16 7.12
N VAL A 19 23.34 40.02 6.74
CA VAL A 19 22.06 39.58 6.19
C VAL A 19 22.23 38.90 4.83
N ARG A 20 23.08 39.46 3.94
CA ARG A 20 23.42 38.81 2.66
C ARG A 20 24.08 37.44 2.86
N GLY A 21 24.98 37.31 3.84
CA GLY A 21 25.60 36.02 4.17
C GLY A 21 24.59 34.96 4.65
N MET A 22 23.55 35.37 5.37
CA MET A 22 22.52 34.46 5.87
C MET A 22 21.60 33.93 4.76
N TYR A 23 21.20 34.79 3.82
CA TYR A 23 20.40 34.37 2.65
C TYR A 23 21.15 33.40 1.74
N VAL A 24 22.46 33.61 1.52
CA VAL A 24 23.27 32.69 0.71
C VAL A 24 23.38 31.31 1.36
N LYS A 25 23.52 31.24 2.70
CA LYS A 25 23.54 29.97 3.44
C LYS A 25 22.21 29.23 3.35
N ILE A 26 21.09 29.94 3.44
CA ILE A 26 19.75 29.36 3.28
C ILE A 26 19.54 28.82 1.86
N LEU A 27 19.92 29.59 0.83
CA LEU A 27 19.81 29.13 -0.57
C LEU A 27 20.69 27.91 -0.85
N LEU A 28 21.90 27.87 -0.30
CA LEU A 28 22.78 26.69 -0.40
C LEU A 28 22.17 25.47 0.30
N ALA A 29 21.59 25.65 1.49
CA ALA A 29 20.94 24.55 2.22
C ALA A 29 19.73 23.99 1.46
N TRP A 30 18.90 24.87 0.88
CA TRP A 30 17.77 24.47 0.04
C TRP A 30 18.22 23.77 -1.25
N GLY A 31 19.26 24.27 -1.91
CA GLY A 31 19.83 23.61 -3.09
C GLY A 31 20.37 22.21 -2.78
N LEU A 32 21.02 22.04 -1.63
CA LEU A 32 21.57 20.77 -1.18
C LEU A 32 20.46 19.78 -0.77
N ALA A 33 19.38 20.26 -0.15
CA ALA A 33 18.20 19.45 0.15
C ALA A 33 17.51 18.94 -1.13
N ILE A 34 17.35 19.80 -2.15
CA ILE A 34 16.79 19.41 -3.45
C ILE A 34 17.71 18.40 -4.15
N LEU A 35 19.03 18.63 -4.13
CA LEU A 35 20.02 17.70 -4.69
C LEU A 35 19.92 16.31 -4.03
N CYS A 36 19.82 16.25 -2.70
CA CYS A 36 19.66 14.99 -1.95
C CYS A 36 18.37 14.25 -2.31
N ILE A 37 17.25 14.96 -2.49
CA ILE A 37 15.97 14.33 -2.88
C ILE A 37 16.05 13.79 -4.31
N THR A 38 16.75 14.47 -5.22
CA THR A 38 16.92 14.01 -6.61
C THR A 38 17.95 12.88 -6.78
N LEU A 39 18.93 12.76 -5.87
CA LEU A 39 19.91 11.67 -5.90
C LEU A 39 19.31 10.32 -5.50
N ILE A 40 18.30 10.31 -4.62
CA ILE A 40 17.60 9.07 -4.21
C ILE A 40 16.75 8.50 -5.36
N ALA A 41 16.42 9.30 -6.38
CA ALA A 41 15.69 8.83 -7.56
C ALA A 41 16.57 8.07 -8.58
N HIS A 42 17.91 8.03 -8.40
CA HIS A 42 18.85 7.42 -9.36
C HIS A 42 19.65 6.25 -8.78
N SER A 43 19.27 5.65 -7.64
CA SER A 43 19.74 4.30 -7.31
C SER A 43 19.04 3.30 -8.22
N GLN A 44 19.54 3.25 -9.45
CA GLN A 44 19.79 2.07 -10.25
C GLN A 44 19.09 0.82 -9.70
N SER A 45 17.92 0.54 -10.27
CA SER A 45 17.44 -0.82 -10.32
C SER A 45 18.50 -1.61 -11.09
N ASP A 46 19.35 -2.32 -10.36
CA ASP A 46 20.13 -3.41 -10.94
C ASP A 46 19.11 -4.45 -11.40
N VAL A 47 18.65 -4.29 -12.64
CA VAL A 47 18.04 -5.36 -13.41
C VAL A 47 19.16 -6.38 -13.55
N ILE A 48 19.07 -7.47 -12.80
CA ILE A 48 19.94 -8.63 -12.98
C ILE A 48 19.70 -9.10 -14.42
N ASP A 49 20.64 -8.74 -15.31
CA ASP A 49 20.63 -9.13 -16.71
C ASP A 49 21.09 -10.59 -16.82
N LEU A 50 20.15 -11.52 -16.65
CA LEU A 50 20.35 -12.96 -16.79
C LEU A 50 20.59 -13.40 -18.25
N ARG A 51 20.65 -12.48 -19.23
CA ARG A 51 20.74 -12.84 -20.67
C ARG A 51 22.13 -13.23 -21.15
N ARG A 52 23.13 -13.31 -20.25
CA ARG A 52 24.46 -13.80 -20.59
C ARG A 52 24.94 -14.85 -19.61
N THR A 53 24.52 -16.09 -19.86
CA THR A 53 25.50 -17.16 -20.09
C THR A 53 24.96 -18.10 -21.18
N SER A 54 25.80 -18.30 -22.18
CA SER A 54 25.65 -19.14 -23.36
C SER A 54 25.38 -20.61 -23.00
N SER A 55 24.60 -21.34 -23.80
CA SER A 55 25.19 -22.19 -24.86
C SER A 55 24.12 -22.75 -25.78
N LEU A 56 24.46 -22.78 -27.08
CA LEU A 56 23.71 -23.34 -28.18
C LEU A 56 23.30 -24.80 -27.93
N GLY A 57 22.10 -25.15 -28.39
CA GLY A 57 21.67 -26.54 -28.58
C GLY A 57 20.39 -26.57 -29.40
N ASN A 58 20.49 -27.14 -30.59
CA ASN A 58 19.44 -27.30 -31.59
C ASN A 58 18.09 -27.82 -31.06
N GLY A 59 17.03 -27.49 -31.79
CA GLY A 59 15.65 -27.75 -31.42
C GLY A 59 15.32 -29.18 -30.99
N THR A 60 14.51 -29.27 -29.95
CA THR A 60 13.67 -30.42 -29.65
C THR A 60 12.35 -29.90 -29.08
N THR A 61 11.28 -30.24 -29.78
CA THR A 61 9.93 -30.55 -29.30
C THR A 61 9.60 -30.20 -27.85
N LEU A 62 8.50 -29.46 -27.65
CA LEU A 62 7.76 -29.40 -26.38
C LEU A 62 7.41 -30.83 -25.94
N GLU A 63 8.24 -31.43 -25.09
CA GLU A 63 7.85 -32.63 -24.36
C GLU A 63 6.77 -32.21 -23.36
N VAL A 64 5.53 -32.54 -23.71
CA VAL A 64 4.43 -32.59 -22.75
C VAL A 64 4.90 -33.47 -21.60
N LEU A 65 5.08 -32.85 -20.43
CA LEU A 65 5.50 -33.45 -19.18
C LEU A 65 4.76 -34.78 -18.97
N LYS A 66 5.48 -35.88 -19.14
CA LYS A 66 5.01 -37.21 -18.72
C LYS A 66 4.79 -37.14 -17.20
N PRO A 67 3.63 -37.60 -16.68
CA PRO A 67 3.43 -37.68 -15.24
C PRO A 67 4.52 -38.57 -14.63
N ASP A 68 5.22 -38.02 -13.64
CA ASP A 68 6.27 -38.70 -12.89
C ASP A 68 5.68 -39.93 -12.19
N PRO A 69 6.28 -41.13 -12.34
CA PRO A 69 5.80 -42.35 -11.68
C PRO A 69 5.80 -42.29 -10.15
N LEU A 70 6.43 -41.28 -9.54
CA LEU A 70 6.53 -41.15 -8.08
C LEU A 70 5.43 -40.29 -7.44
N GLY A 71 4.51 -39.70 -8.21
CA GLY A 71 3.34 -39.01 -7.66
C GLY A 71 3.64 -37.80 -6.77
N ILE A 72 4.86 -37.25 -6.84
CA ILE A 72 5.26 -36.06 -6.09
C ILE A 72 4.64 -34.84 -6.77
N ASP A 73 3.84 -34.09 -6.00
CA ASP A 73 3.23 -32.83 -6.40
C ASP A 73 4.31 -31.87 -6.93
N VAL A 74 4.04 -31.26 -8.09
CA VAL A 74 4.95 -30.34 -8.79
C VAL A 74 5.34 -29.16 -7.89
N LEU A 75 4.51 -28.84 -6.89
CA LEU A 75 4.74 -27.76 -5.91
C LEU A 75 5.73 -28.11 -4.79
N MET A 76 6.11 -29.39 -4.61
CA MET A 76 7.05 -29.82 -3.56
C MET A 76 8.48 -30.06 -4.08
N ARG A 77 8.76 -29.75 -5.35
CA ARG A 77 10.13 -29.80 -5.87
C ARG A 77 10.90 -28.53 -5.48
N PRO A 78 12.21 -28.64 -5.21
CA PRO A 78 13.07 -27.46 -5.17
C PRO A 78 12.87 -26.68 -6.48
N PRO A 79 12.66 -25.34 -6.42
CA PRO A 79 12.48 -24.55 -7.61
C PRO A 79 13.71 -24.69 -8.50
N ASP A 80 13.50 -25.21 -9.70
CA ASP A 80 14.55 -25.31 -10.71
C ASP A 80 14.87 -23.90 -11.21
N ILE A 81 16.05 -23.41 -10.85
CA ILE A 81 16.52 -22.05 -11.16
C ILE A 81 16.66 -21.85 -12.67
N GLU A 82 16.96 -22.91 -13.44
CA GLU A 82 17.15 -22.80 -14.90
C GLU A 82 15.82 -22.70 -15.66
N HIS A 83 14.73 -23.20 -15.08
CA HIS A 83 13.38 -23.17 -15.67
C HIS A 83 12.42 -22.24 -14.92
N THR A 84 12.92 -21.47 -13.94
CA THR A 84 12.11 -20.52 -13.16
C THR A 84 11.38 -19.50 -14.04
N TRP A 85 11.94 -19.16 -15.20
CA TRP A 85 11.29 -18.27 -16.15
C TRP A 85 10.07 -18.91 -16.82
N GLU A 86 10.10 -20.21 -17.16
CA GLU A 86 8.94 -20.93 -17.68
C GLU A 86 7.85 -21.10 -16.61
N TYR A 87 8.25 -21.28 -15.35
CA TYR A 87 7.32 -21.23 -14.21
C TYR A 87 6.69 -19.85 -14.08
N LEU A 88 7.46 -18.77 -14.17
CA LEU A 88 6.93 -17.40 -14.11
C LEU A 88 6.06 -17.07 -15.32
N GLU A 89 6.40 -17.50 -16.52
CA GLU A 89 5.55 -17.36 -17.70
C GLU A 89 4.27 -18.18 -17.57
N THR A 90 4.35 -19.37 -16.99
CA THR A 90 3.15 -20.17 -16.69
C THR A 90 2.30 -19.46 -15.64
N LEU A 91 2.87 -19.00 -14.52
CA LEU A 91 2.13 -18.23 -13.51
C LEU A 91 1.56 -16.91 -14.07
N GLN A 92 2.28 -16.22 -14.96
CA GLN A 92 1.80 -15.02 -15.65
C GLN A 92 0.70 -15.33 -16.68
N ARG A 93 0.78 -16.45 -17.40
CA ARG A 93 -0.28 -16.97 -18.28
C ARG A 93 -1.54 -17.35 -17.49
N TRP A 94 -1.38 -17.72 -16.22
CA TRP A 94 -2.48 -17.95 -15.28
C TRP A 94 -3.04 -16.64 -14.68
N GLY A 95 -2.71 -15.48 -15.25
CA GLY A 95 -3.51 -14.27 -15.08
C GLY A 95 -3.64 -13.82 -13.62
N TYR A 96 -2.54 -13.77 -12.86
CA TYR A 96 -2.53 -13.00 -11.62
C TYR A 96 -2.69 -11.48 -11.85
N THR A 97 -2.69 -11.02 -13.11
CA THR A 97 -3.51 -9.86 -13.53
C THR A 97 -4.97 -10.30 -13.57
N ARG A 98 -5.60 -10.33 -12.40
CA ARG A 98 -6.94 -10.88 -12.15
C ARG A 98 -7.96 -10.41 -13.18
N GLY A 99 -8.20 -11.27 -14.17
CA GLY A 99 -9.31 -11.14 -15.10
C GLY A 99 -10.61 -11.26 -14.32
N TYR A 100 -11.47 -10.27 -14.50
CA TYR A 100 -12.88 -10.30 -14.17
C TYR A 100 -13.48 -11.68 -14.44
N VAL A 101 -13.93 -12.37 -13.38
CA VAL A 101 -14.77 -13.56 -13.49
C VAL A 101 -16.21 -13.08 -13.62
N PRO A 102 -16.84 -13.18 -14.81
CA PRO A 102 -18.23 -12.76 -14.97
C PRO A 102 -19.11 -13.73 -14.15
N GLY A 103 -19.87 -13.19 -13.20
CA GLY A 103 -20.82 -13.96 -12.37
C GLY A 103 -20.60 -13.86 -10.87
N VAL A 104 -19.49 -13.26 -10.41
CA VAL A 104 -19.37 -12.88 -9.00
C VAL A 104 -20.18 -11.61 -8.80
N GLN A 105 -21.17 -11.64 -7.89
CA GLN A 105 -21.84 -10.43 -7.42
C GLN A 105 -20.79 -9.53 -6.78
N THR A 106 -20.22 -8.61 -7.54
CA THR A 106 -19.39 -7.54 -7.01
C THR A 106 -20.35 -6.54 -6.38
N LEU A 107 -20.67 -6.75 -5.10
CA LEU A 107 -21.42 -5.79 -4.33
C LEU A 107 -20.69 -4.45 -4.43
N ARG A 108 -21.43 -3.42 -4.82
CA ARG A 108 -20.92 -2.07 -4.89
C ARG A 108 -20.71 -1.55 -3.46
N MET A 109 -19.46 -1.29 -3.10
CA MET A 109 -19.07 -0.79 -1.78
C MET A 109 -19.25 0.72 -1.62
N ASP A 110 -19.67 1.46 -2.65
CA ASP A 110 -19.90 2.90 -2.55
C ASP A 110 -21.19 3.25 -1.80
N GLY A 111 -21.09 4.17 -0.83
CA GLY A 111 -22.22 4.65 -0.03
C GLY A 111 -21.95 4.65 1.47
N SER A 112 -23.02 4.76 2.24
CA SER A 112 -23.00 4.71 3.70
C SER A 112 -23.16 3.28 4.19
N TRP A 113 -22.33 2.89 5.16
CA TRP A 113 -22.29 1.56 5.72
C TRP A 113 -22.22 1.61 7.23
N HIS A 114 -22.95 0.71 7.87
CA HIS A 114 -22.87 0.45 9.30
C HIS A 114 -22.08 -0.85 9.51
N LEU A 115 -20.93 -0.74 10.19
CA LEU A 115 -20.07 -1.85 10.57
C LEU A 115 -20.27 -2.15 12.05
N VAL A 116 -20.58 -3.39 12.38
CA VAL A 116 -20.70 -3.91 13.73
C VAL A 116 -19.56 -4.89 13.98
N LEU A 117 -18.74 -4.60 14.98
CA LEU A 117 -17.69 -5.48 15.47
C LEU A 117 -18.17 -6.15 16.75
N SER A 118 -17.84 -7.43 16.92
CA SER A 118 -18.00 -8.09 18.22
C SER A 118 -17.19 -7.33 19.27
N GLU A 119 -17.70 -7.29 20.52
CA GLU A 119 -17.26 -6.40 21.63
C GLU A 119 -17.98 -5.05 21.71
N GLY A 120 -18.99 -4.81 20.86
CA GLY A 120 -19.87 -3.64 20.99
C GLY A 120 -19.32 -2.37 20.35
N TYR A 121 -18.26 -2.48 19.54
CA TYR A 121 -17.79 -1.40 18.70
C TYR A 121 -18.62 -1.35 17.41
N THR A 122 -19.03 -0.15 17.03
CA THR A 122 -19.75 0.08 15.76
C THR A 122 -19.09 1.23 15.01
N ALA A 123 -19.09 1.17 13.68
CA ALA A 123 -18.57 2.24 12.84
C ALA A 123 -19.56 2.62 11.75
N ASP A 124 -19.82 3.91 11.63
CA ASP A 124 -20.57 4.48 10.51
C ASP A 124 -19.58 5.01 9.49
N LEU A 125 -19.55 4.40 8.31
CA LEU A 125 -18.54 4.63 7.27
C LEU A 125 -19.19 5.18 5.99
N THR A 126 -18.61 6.22 5.42
CA THR A 126 -18.86 6.64 4.03
C THR A 126 -17.74 6.10 3.17
N LEU A 127 -18.06 5.17 2.28
CA LEU A 127 -17.11 4.49 1.41
C LEU A 127 -17.26 4.93 -0.05
N PHE A 128 -16.13 4.95 -0.73
CA PHE A 128 -15.97 5.15 -2.17
C PHE A 128 -15.31 3.91 -2.74
N HIS A 129 -15.73 3.52 -3.94
CA HIS A 129 -15.26 2.32 -4.61
C HIS A 129 -14.80 2.67 -6.02
N ASN A 130 -13.57 2.30 -6.36
CA ASN A 130 -13.02 2.47 -7.69
C ASN A 130 -12.24 1.20 -8.10
N ARG A 131 -12.73 0.53 -9.14
CA ARG A 131 -12.24 -0.78 -9.61
C ARG A 131 -12.31 -1.83 -8.50
N ASP A 132 -11.17 -2.18 -7.91
CA ASP A 132 -10.99 -3.11 -6.82
C ASP A 132 -10.69 -2.39 -5.50
N ALA A 133 -10.33 -1.10 -5.53
CA ALA A 133 -9.96 -0.33 -4.35
C ALA A 133 -11.19 0.30 -3.67
N VAL A 134 -11.25 0.16 -2.34
CA VAL A 134 -12.26 0.77 -1.48
C VAL A 134 -11.56 1.71 -0.51
N PHE A 135 -12.10 2.90 -0.32
CA PHE A 135 -11.55 3.87 0.63
C PHE A 135 -12.65 4.77 1.15
N GLY A 136 -12.44 5.36 2.32
CA GLY A 136 -13.46 6.19 2.94
C GLY A 136 -13.08 6.67 4.31
N ARG A 137 -14.09 7.18 5.01
CA ARG A 137 -13.94 7.71 6.36
C ARG A 137 -15.22 7.49 7.15
N GLY A 138 -15.13 7.62 8.45
CA GLY A 138 -16.28 7.49 9.33
C GLY A 138 -15.94 7.73 10.78
N THR A 139 -16.79 7.21 11.65
CA THR A 139 -16.67 7.36 13.10
C THR A 139 -16.86 6.01 13.78
N LEU A 140 -16.00 5.69 14.74
CA LEU A 140 -16.03 4.47 15.55
C LEU A 140 -16.58 4.77 16.96
N ALA A 141 -17.74 4.20 17.28
CA ALA A 141 -18.33 4.17 18.60
C ALA A 141 -17.75 3.02 19.46
N PRO A 142 -17.75 3.12 20.81
CA PRO A 142 -18.47 4.11 21.63
C PRO A 142 -17.78 5.46 21.79
N ALA A 143 -16.47 5.55 21.55
CA ALA A 143 -15.70 6.77 21.81
C ALA A 143 -15.83 7.86 20.73
N GLN A 144 -16.66 7.64 19.69
CA GLN A 144 -16.87 8.56 18.57
C GLN A 144 -15.56 9.03 17.91
N ARG A 145 -14.60 8.11 17.78
CA ARG A 145 -13.28 8.38 17.20
C ARG A 145 -13.39 8.49 15.69
N SER A 146 -12.70 9.46 15.10
CA SER A 146 -12.56 9.51 13.64
C SER A 146 -11.84 8.26 13.15
N ALA A 147 -12.29 7.71 12.03
CA ALA A 147 -11.70 6.52 11.43
C ALA A 147 -11.58 6.68 9.91
N TYR A 148 -10.48 6.15 9.36
CA TYR A 148 -10.19 6.11 7.94
C TYR A 148 -10.25 4.66 7.48
N ALA A 149 -10.95 4.43 6.38
CA ALA A 149 -11.11 3.10 5.81
C ALA A 149 -10.34 2.98 4.49
N THR A 150 -9.64 1.88 4.30
CA THR A 150 -9.00 1.52 3.03
C THR A 150 -9.10 0.01 2.84
N GLY A 151 -9.15 -0.47 1.61
CA GLY A 151 -9.41 -1.87 1.38
C GLY A 151 -9.49 -2.25 -0.09
N GLN A 152 -9.81 -3.52 -0.31
CA GLN A 152 -9.95 -4.08 -1.64
C GLN A 152 -11.07 -5.12 -1.72
N VAL A 153 -11.74 -5.17 -2.86
CA VAL A 153 -12.78 -6.16 -3.17
C VAL A 153 -12.19 -7.22 -4.09
N VAL A 154 -12.19 -8.46 -3.60
CA VAL A 154 -11.51 -9.61 -4.22
C VAL A 154 -12.56 -10.70 -4.41
N GLY A 155 -13.32 -10.61 -5.50
CA GLY A 155 -14.41 -11.54 -5.79
C GLY A 155 -15.58 -11.31 -4.83
N SER A 156 -15.93 -12.31 -4.01
CA SER A 156 -16.98 -12.20 -2.98
C SER A 156 -16.44 -11.77 -1.61
N VAL A 157 -15.14 -11.48 -1.49
CA VAL A 157 -14.47 -11.11 -0.24
C VAL A 157 -14.05 -9.65 -0.29
N VAL A 158 -14.26 -8.93 0.80
CA VAL A 158 -13.83 -7.55 1.02
C VAL A 158 -12.81 -7.55 2.16
N TYR A 159 -11.62 -7.05 1.86
CA TYR A 159 -10.60 -6.75 2.86
C TYR A 159 -10.70 -5.27 3.18
N LEU A 160 -10.99 -4.92 4.42
CA LEU A 160 -11.16 -3.53 4.84
C LEU A 160 -10.31 -3.27 6.08
N ASP A 161 -9.32 -2.43 5.93
CA ASP A 161 -8.50 -1.88 6.99
C ASP A 161 -9.12 -0.56 7.47
N LEU A 162 -9.43 -0.48 8.77
CA LEU A 162 -9.97 0.69 9.43
C LEU A 162 -8.94 1.20 10.45
N LEU A 163 -8.42 2.40 10.23
CA LEU A 163 -7.46 3.06 11.10
C LEU A 163 -8.14 4.20 11.84
N THR A 164 -8.12 4.16 13.17
CA THR A 164 -8.67 5.21 14.02
C THR A 164 -7.64 6.30 14.33
N GLU A 165 -8.12 7.43 14.83
CA GLU A 165 -7.29 8.56 15.25
C GLU A 165 -6.28 8.20 16.36
N ASP A 166 -6.62 7.26 17.24
CA ASP A 166 -5.71 6.74 18.29
C ASP A 166 -4.78 5.63 17.78
N LEU A 167 -4.64 5.50 16.46
CA LEU A 167 -3.77 4.53 15.79
C LEU A 167 -4.14 3.07 16.07
N ALA A 168 -5.39 2.78 16.46
CA ALA A 168 -5.88 1.42 16.48
C ALA A 168 -6.24 0.99 15.04
N LEU A 169 -5.73 -0.17 14.63
CA LEU A 169 -5.97 -0.74 13.31
C LEU A 169 -6.90 -1.93 13.44
N TYR A 170 -8.01 -1.92 12.69
CA TYR A 170 -8.93 -3.03 12.57
C TYR A 170 -8.87 -3.56 11.14
N ARG A 171 -8.39 -4.79 10.97
CA ARG A 171 -8.31 -5.47 9.68
C ARG A 171 -9.47 -6.44 9.55
N CYS A 172 -10.45 -6.07 8.74
CA CYS A 172 -11.67 -6.84 8.53
C CYS A 172 -11.55 -7.68 7.26
N MET A 173 -11.96 -8.95 7.35
CA MET A 173 -12.14 -9.84 6.21
C MET A 173 -13.60 -10.25 6.15
N LEU A 174 -14.34 -9.70 5.19
CA LEU A 174 -15.79 -9.82 5.10
C LEU A 174 -16.17 -10.55 3.81
N THR A 175 -17.15 -11.45 3.88
CA THR A 175 -17.73 -12.11 2.69
C THR A 175 -19.10 -11.55 2.40
N ILE A 176 -19.35 -11.23 1.13
CA ILE A 176 -20.63 -10.75 0.61
C ILE A 176 -21.65 -11.89 0.71
N ARG A 177 -22.77 -11.64 1.40
CA ARG A 177 -23.92 -12.54 1.54
C ARG A 177 -25.22 -11.75 1.31
N GLY A 178 -25.64 -11.67 0.05
CA GLY A 178 -26.74 -10.78 -0.35
C GLY A 178 -26.34 -9.31 -0.18
N ASP A 179 -27.15 -8.52 0.51
CA ASP A 179 -26.90 -7.10 0.76
C ASP A 179 -26.03 -6.80 1.99
N ASN A 180 -25.68 -7.85 2.74
CA ASN A 180 -24.88 -7.74 3.95
C ASN A 180 -23.52 -8.42 3.77
N LEU A 181 -22.52 -7.94 4.51
CA LEU A 181 -21.21 -8.57 4.58
C LEU A 181 -20.99 -9.13 5.99
N GLN A 182 -20.38 -10.31 6.06
CA GLN A 182 -20.10 -10.98 7.33
C GLN A 182 -18.73 -11.64 7.29
N GLY A 183 -18.02 -11.62 8.41
CA GLY A 183 -16.74 -12.30 8.54
C GLY A 183 -16.09 -11.99 9.87
N SER A 184 -14.77 -11.85 9.86
CA SER A 184 -13.97 -11.63 11.05
C SER A 184 -13.12 -10.38 10.95
N TYR A 185 -12.57 -9.95 12.09
CA TYR A 185 -11.58 -8.89 12.13
C TYR A 185 -10.45 -9.23 13.09
N TYR A 186 -9.30 -8.59 12.86
CA TYR A 186 -8.19 -8.51 13.81
C TYR A 186 -7.97 -7.05 14.19
N GLY A 187 -7.87 -6.78 15.49
CA GLY A 187 -7.55 -5.47 16.03
C GLY A 187 -6.12 -5.40 16.53
N TYR A 188 -5.47 -4.27 16.31
CA TYR A 188 -4.11 -3.97 16.76
C TYR A 188 -4.10 -2.60 17.42
N SER A 189 -3.52 -2.51 18.61
CA SER A 189 -3.31 -1.23 19.30
C SER A 189 -1.87 -0.75 19.17
N PRO A 190 -1.60 0.56 19.31
CA PRO A 190 -0.23 1.08 19.33
C PRO A 190 0.58 0.60 20.54
N GLN A 191 -0.07 0.02 21.57
CA GLN A 191 0.58 -0.61 22.72
C GLN A 191 0.94 -2.09 22.46
N GLY A 192 0.68 -2.61 21.25
CA GLY A 192 0.96 -4.00 20.88
C GLY A 192 -0.09 -5.01 21.33
N LEU A 193 -1.27 -4.54 21.77
CA LEU A 193 -2.38 -5.44 22.06
C LEU A 193 -3.00 -5.93 20.75
N ILE A 194 -3.32 -7.22 20.70
CA ILE A 194 -3.95 -7.87 19.55
C ILE A 194 -5.22 -8.56 20.03
N TRP A 195 -6.32 -8.36 19.31
CA TRP A 195 -7.58 -9.05 19.55
C TRP A 195 -8.23 -9.44 18.23
N SER A 196 -9.27 -10.24 18.30
CA SER A 196 -9.99 -10.71 17.11
C SER A 196 -11.45 -10.92 17.43
N GLY A 197 -12.28 -10.79 16.41
CA GLY A 197 -13.72 -10.92 16.58
C GLY A 197 -14.47 -11.17 15.30
N GLN A 198 -15.80 -11.15 15.41
CA GLN A 198 -16.71 -11.20 14.27
C GLN A 198 -17.04 -9.79 13.81
N ALA A 199 -17.24 -9.62 12.51
CA ALA A 199 -17.63 -8.36 11.91
C ALA A 199 -18.83 -8.58 10.98
N ARG A 200 -19.82 -7.68 11.07
CA ARG A 200 -20.96 -7.61 10.16
C ARG A 200 -21.05 -6.20 9.63
N MET A 201 -21.29 -6.06 8.34
CA MET A 201 -21.46 -4.77 7.70
C MET A 201 -22.75 -4.77 6.88
N GLU A 202 -23.53 -3.71 7.02
CA GLU A 202 -24.80 -3.53 6.31
C GLU A 202 -24.88 -2.12 5.73
N ARG A 203 -25.57 -1.97 4.62
CA ARG A 203 -25.72 -0.68 3.96
C ARG A 203 -26.69 0.17 4.80
N SER A 204 -26.27 1.38 5.16
CA SER A 204 -27.16 2.33 5.86
C SER A 204 -28.23 2.82 4.87
N SER A 205 -29.50 2.64 5.23
CA SER A 205 -30.66 3.09 4.46
C SER A 205 -30.77 4.61 4.40
#